data_AF-A0A831JPW1-F1
#
_entry.id   AF-A0A831JPW1-F1
#
_cell.length_a   1.000
_cell.length_b   1.000
_cell.length_c   1.000
_cell.angle_alpha   90.00
_cell.angle_beta   90.00
_cell.angle_gamma   90.00
#
_symmetry.space_group_name_H-M   'P 1'
#
loop_
_entity.id
_entity.type
_entity.pdbx_description
1 polymer ?
#
loop_
_entity_poly.entity_id
_entity_poly.type
_entity_poly.pdbx_seq_one_letter_code
_entity_poly.pdbx_strand_id
1 'polypeptide(L)'
;MKRKFIFISVLLLCFSTICFGACIDEIKMFYTSYMTNILNVDSTNEILCKKYLTEELAAKLQRMRNATGGDPIIRAQDMNSDAIKTLNVREIADDWYMVSYLWNEKDSASLVEIPLKVGCVNEKCKIVYITPIENGSQYGNEWLTGFENTASYKIDSSSGESLVESFYKLYVATYCSMCSDLNSKLQSFRLSHLSHTALEQFKKVELENLQDGFGGYDLLITNFDFDSMWFYSLKVVPLEPDNYQVTYQAGKYTHQINIQVAYRDGRYWINAITGVR
;
A
#
# COMPACT_ATOMS: atom_id res chain seq x y z
N MET A 1 13.07 -21.60 54.96
CA MET A 1 14.09 -21.98 53.96
C MET A 1 13.59 -21.61 52.58
N LYS A 2 14.28 -20.68 51.92
CA LYS A 2 14.03 -20.23 50.54
C LYS A 2 14.69 -21.22 49.57
N ARG A 3 13.98 -21.66 48.53
CA ARG A 3 14.48 -21.92 47.16
C ARG A 3 13.49 -22.79 46.38
N LYS A 4 13.00 -22.25 45.26
CA LYS A 4 12.88 -22.88 43.91
C LYS A 4 11.76 -22.20 43.13
N PHE A 5 12.07 -21.09 42.46
CA PHE A 5 11.32 -20.60 41.29
C PHE A 5 12.23 -19.66 40.50
N ILE A 6 13.18 -20.21 39.75
CA ILE A 6 13.78 -19.54 38.58
C ILE A 6 14.16 -20.67 37.63
N PHE A 7 13.35 -20.92 36.60
CA PHE A 7 13.73 -21.53 35.33
C PHE A 7 12.46 -21.61 34.49
N ILE A 8 12.19 -20.55 33.70
CA ILE A 8 11.47 -20.51 32.40
C ILE A 8 11.44 -19.00 32.04
N SER A 9 12.55 -18.47 31.52
CA SER A 9 12.55 -17.17 30.81
C SER A 9 13.63 -17.05 29.74
N VAL A 10 14.50 -18.06 29.57
CA VAL A 10 15.57 -18.00 28.57
C VAL A 10 15.17 -18.62 27.21
N LEU A 11 14.15 -19.48 27.15
CA LEU A 11 13.74 -20.08 25.87
C LEU A 11 12.90 -19.16 24.98
N LEU A 12 12.11 -18.22 25.53
CA LEU A 12 11.26 -17.34 24.70
C LEU A 12 12.04 -16.21 23.99
N LEU A 13 13.21 -15.83 24.50
CA LEU A 13 14.06 -14.81 23.88
C LEU A 13 14.89 -15.34 22.71
N CYS A 14 15.05 -16.67 22.58
CA CYS A 14 15.76 -17.27 21.46
C CYS A 14 14.89 -17.48 20.21
N PHE A 15 13.56 -17.49 20.32
CA PHE A 15 12.68 -17.76 19.18
C PHE A 15 12.49 -16.54 18.27
N SER A 16 12.51 -15.31 18.79
CA SER A 16 12.48 -14.11 17.96
C SER A 16 13.78 -13.92 17.20
N THR A 17 14.94 -14.17 17.83
CA THR A 17 16.27 -13.93 17.24
C THR A 17 16.61 -14.83 16.04
N ILE A 18 15.98 -15.99 15.87
CA ILE A 18 16.32 -16.97 14.81
C ILE A 18 15.84 -16.51 13.43
N CYS A 19 14.82 -15.65 13.34
CA CYS A 19 14.32 -15.19 12.03
C CYS A 19 15.22 -14.09 11.40
N PHE A 20 15.91 -13.28 12.22
CA PHE A 20 16.55 -12.04 11.75
C PHE A 20 17.78 -12.27 10.87
N GLY A 21 18.72 -13.14 11.27
CA GLY A 21 19.94 -13.39 10.50
C GLY A 21 19.70 -14.06 9.14
N ALA A 22 18.61 -14.83 9.01
CA ALA A 22 18.24 -15.49 7.75
C ALA A 22 17.52 -14.55 6.76
N CYS A 23 16.92 -13.46 7.24
CA CYS A 23 16.10 -12.59 6.39
C CYS A 23 16.89 -11.87 5.30
N ILE A 24 18.09 -11.37 5.60
CA ILE A 24 18.91 -10.65 4.62
C ILE A 24 19.27 -11.53 3.41
N ASP A 25 19.63 -12.79 3.67
CA ASP A 25 20.00 -13.75 2.63
C ASP A 25 18.77 -14.15 1.80
N GLU A 26 17.61 -14.34 2.43
CA GLU A 26 16.36 -14.62 1.71
C GLU A 26 15.91 -13.45 0.83
N ILE A 27 16.02 -12.20 1.30
CA ILE A 27 15.74 -11.01 0.48
C ILE A 27 16.71 -10.94 -0.70
N LYS A 28 18.02 -11.14 -0.45
CA LYS A 28 19.03 -11.09 -1.51
C LYS A 28 18.81 -12.19 -2.53
N MET A 29 18.47 -13.40 -2.10
CA MET A 29 18.13 -14.52 -2.98
C MET A 29 16.89 -14.20 -3.82
N PHE A 30 15.83 -13.68 -3.21
CA PHE A 30 14.63 -13.25 -3.89
C PHE A 30 14.93 -12.22 -4.99
N TYR A 31 15.59 -11.10 -4.64
CA TYR A 31 15.88 -10.03 -5.59
C TYR A 31 16.82 -10.48 -6.71
N THR A 32 17.86 -11.27 -6.40
CA THR A 32 18.78 -11.80 -7.41
C THR A 32 18.01 -12.64 -8.42
N SER A 33 17.19 -13.59 -7.96
CA SER A 33 16.39 -14.45 -8.84
C SER A 33 15.33 -13.64 -9.60
N TYR A 34 14.61 -12.75 -8.92
CA TYR A 34 13.54 -11.95 -9.51
C TYR A 34 14.06 -11.05 -10.65
N MET A 35 15.16 -10.33 -10.41
CA MET A 35 15.78 -9.45 -11.41
C MET A 35 16.39 -10.26 -12.57
N THR A 36 17.03 -11.40 -12.28
CA THR A 36 17.59 -12.30 -13.31
C THR A 36 16.48 -12.85 -14.22
N ASN A 37 15.34 -13.22 -13.63
CA ASN A 37 14.20 -13.69 -14.40
C ASN A 37 13.63 -12.60 -15.31
N ILE A 38 13.56 -11.34 -14.85
CA ILE A 38 13.13 -10.22 -15.70
C ILE A 38 14.11 -10.01 -16.86
N LEU A 39 15.42 -9.99 -16.58
CA LEU A 39 16.45 -9.86 -17.62
C LEU A 39 16.35 -10.96 -18.68
N ASN A 40 16.05 -12.19 -18.27
CA ASN A 40 15.97 -13.36 -19.15
C ASN A 40 14.56 -13.62 -19.72
N VAL A 41 13.58 -12.77 -19.44
CA VAL A 41 12.17 -12.94 -19.85
C VAL A 41 11.58 -14.28 -19.37
N ASP A 42 11.94 -14.67 -18.14
CA ASP A 42 11.46 -15.87 -17.46
C ASP A 42 10.17 -15.57 -16.68
N SER A 43 9.13 -16.38 -16.87
CA SER A 43 7.80 -16.20 -16.26
C SER A 43 7.66 -16.76 -14.84
N THR A 44 8.72 -17.31 -14.24
CA THR A 44 8.68 -17.95 -12.91
C THR A 44 8.57 -16.99 -11.72
N ASN A 45 8.54 -15.67 -11.97
CA ASN A 45 8.42 -14.66 -10.92
C ASN A 45 7.14 -14.75 -10.08
N GLU A 46 6.04 -15.27 -10.63
CA GLU A 46 4.82 -15.51 -9.85
C GLU A 46 5.06 -16.51 -8.70
N ILE A 47 5.85 -17.57 -8.96
CA ILE A 47 6.19 -18.59 -7.97
C ILE A 47 7.11 -18.01 -6.91
N LEU A 48 8.08 -17.18 -7.32
CA LEU A 48 8.96 -16.46 -6.38
C LEU A 48 8.16 -15.52 -5.48
N CYS A 49 7.23 -14.74 -6.03
CA CYS A 49 6.38 -13.86 -5.24
C CYS A 49 5.57 -14.63 -4.20
N LYS A 50 4.96 -15.78 -4.55
CA LYS A 50 4.22 -16.62 -3.58
C LYS A 50 5.11 -17.15 -2.45
N LYS A 51 6.38 -17.45 -2.75
CA LYS A 51 7.36 -17.94 -1.77
C LYS A 51 7.79 -16.84 -0.79
N TYR A 52 8.13 -15.66 -1.31
CA TYR A 52 8.81 -14.60 -0.54
C TYR A 52 7.91 -13.49 -0.02
N LEU A 53 6.75 -13.28 -0.64
CA LEU A 53 5.81 -12.22 -0.28
C LEU A 53 4.61 -12.81 0.48
N THR A 54 3.94 -11.98 1.26
CA THR A 54 2.57 -12.30 1.72
C THR A 54 1.57 -12.14 0.57
N GLU A 55 0.42 -12.80 0.68
CA GLU A 55 -0.63 -12.71 -0.34
C GLU A 55 -1.21 -11.28 -0.39
N GLU A 56 -1.33 -10.66 0.78
CA GLU A 56 -1.77 -9.28 0.96
C GLU A 56 -0.85 -8.29 0.24
N LEU A 57 0.47 -8.45 0.40
CA LEU A 57 1.45 -7.63 -0.28
C LEU A 57 1.41 -7.88 -1.80
N ALA A 58 1.33 -9.14 -2.24
CA ALA A 58 1.24 -9.45 -3.67
C ALA A 58 0.02 -8.78 -4.33
N ALA A 59 -1.13 -8.80 -3.66
CA ALA A 59 -2.33 -8.10 -4.13
C ALA A 59 -2.14 -6.57 -4.18
N LYS A 60 -1.46 -5.98 -3.20
CA LYS A 60 -1.12 -4.56 -3.18
C LYS A 60 -0.17 -4.18 -4.32
N LEU A 61 0.89 -4.95 -4.55
CA LEU A 61 1.87 -4.69 -5.60
C LEU A 61 1.24 -4.72 -7.00
N GLN A 62 0.22 -5.55 -7.23
CA GLN A 62 -0.53 -5.52 -8.48
C GLN A 62 -1.26 -4.18 -8.68
N ARG A 63 -1.86 -3.61 -7.63
CA ARG A 63 -2.52 -2.30 -7.71
C ARG A 63 -1.51 -1.18 -7.92
N MET A 64 -0.37 -1.23 -7.23
CA MET A 64 0.74 -0.27 -7.42
C MET A 64 1.34 -0.34 -8.84
N ARG A 65 1.41 -1.54 -9.44
CA ARG A 65 1.83 -1.70 -10.84
C ARG A 65 0.87 -0.99 -11.79
N ASN A 66 -0.44 -1.11 -11.56
CA ASN A 66 -1.43 -0.41 -12.37
C ASN A 66 -1.36 1.12 -12.18
N ALA A 67 -1.04 1.60 -10.97
CA ALA A 67 -0.85 3.03 -10.69
C ALA A 67 0.36 3.65 -11.39
N THR A 68 1.47 2.92 -11.46
CA THR A 68 2.77 3.47 -11.88
C THR A 68 3.19 3.06 -13.28
N GLY A 69 2.60 1.99 -13.82
CA GLY A 69 3.06 1.36 -15.07
C GLY A 69 4.44 0.70 -14.96
N GLY A 70 5.00 0.58 -13.77
CA GLY A 70 6.28 -0.06 -13.47
C GLY A 70 6.13 -1.18 -12.45
N ASP A 71 7.13 -2.03 -12.33
CA ASP A 71 7.17 -3.06 -11.29
C ASP A 71 7.60 -2.44 -9.96
N PRO A 72 6.74 -2.42 -8.92
CA PRO A 72 7.06 -1.79 -7.63
C PRO A 72 8.16 -2.52 -6.84
N ILE A 73 8.42 -3.81 -7.12
CA ILE A 73 9.46 -4.59 -6.43
C ILE A 73 10.85 -4.07 -6.82
N ILE A 74 11.03 -3.70 -8.10
CA ILE A 74 12.29 -3.24 -8.68
C ILE A 74 12.29 -1.75 -9.05
N ARG A 75 11.14 -1.06 -9.01
CA ARG A 75 10.96 0.34 -9.45
C ARG A 75 11.39 0.61 -10.90
N ALA A 76 11.19 -0.36 -11.78
CA ALA A 76 11.48 -0.27 -13.21
C ALA A 76 10.54 -1.17 -14.03
N GLN A 77 10.55 -1.05 -15.35
CA GLN A 77 9.80 -1.95 -16.25
C GLN A 77 10.61 -3.20 -16.61
N ASP A 78 11.91 -3.05 -16.70
CA ASP A 78 12.89 -4.04 -17.14
C ASP A 78 14.12 -4.03 -16.24
N MET A 79 15.06 -4.94 -16.50
CA MET A 79 16.31 -5.09 -15.73
C MET A 79 17.49 -5.24 -16.68
N ASN A 80 18.67 -4.83 -16.21
CA ASN A 80 19.93 -4.99 -16.93
C ASN A 80 21.00 -5.67 -16.06
N SER A 81 22.12 -6.05 -16.67
CA SER A 81 23.22 -6.76 -15.99
C SER A 81 23.88 -5.94 -14.88
N ASP A 82 24.01 -4.62 -15.07
CA ASP A 82 24.66 -3.73 -14.09
C ASP A 82 23.82 -3.65 -12.81
N ALA A 83 22.49 -3.55 -12.95
CA ALA A 83 21.55 -3.57 -11.84
C ALA A 83 21.69 -4.85 -11.01
N ILE A 84 21.76 -6.02 -11.66
CA ILE A 84 21.94 -7.30 -10.95
C ILE A 84 23.32 -7.38 -10.29
N LYS A 85 24.38 -6.97 -11.00
CA LYS A 85 25.76 -7.00 -10.51
C LYS A 85 25.97 -6.11 -9.28
N THR A 86 25.28 -4.98 -9.23
CA THR A 86 25.39 -3.99 -8.16
C THR A 86 24.33 -4.14 -7.08
N LEU A 87 23.48 -5.17 -7.17
CA LEU A 87 22.46 -5.47 -6.17
C LEU A 87 23.08 -5.63 -4.78
N ASN A 88 22.60 -4.81 -3.85
CA ASN A 88 22.96 -4.84 -2.46
C ASN A 88 21.70 -4.84 -1.60
N VAL A 89 21.77 -5.56 -0.48
CA VAL A 89 20.73 -5.59 0.54
C VAL A 89 21.40 -5.29 1.86
N ARG A 90 20.88 -4.32 2.60
CA ARG A 90 21.35 -4.03 3.96
C ARG A 90 20.18 -3.93 4.92
N GLU A 91 20.40 -4.41 6.14
CA GLU A 91 19.50 -4.13 7.25
C GLU A 91 19.53 -2.64 7.60
N ILE A 92 18.40 -2.13 8.08
CA ILE A 92 18.27 -0.77 8.62
C ILE A 92 18.01 -0.85 10.12
N ALA A 93 16.75 -1.07 10.51
CA ALA A 93 16.27 -1.19 11.90
C ALA A 93 14.83 -1.72 11.88
N ASP A 94 14.36 -2.30 12.98
CA ASP A 94 12.96 -2.72 13.17
C ASP A 94 12.38 -3.52 11.99
N ASP A 95 13.09 -4.56 11.53
CA ASP A 95 12.73 -5.41 10.39
C ASP A 95 12.71 -4.69 9.02
N TRP A 96 13.21 -3.46 8.93
CA TRP A 96 13.38 -2.76 7.66
C TRP A 96 14.71 -3.07 7.02
N TYR A 97 14.68 -3.21 5.71
CA TYR A 97 15.83 -3.45 4.85
C TYR A 97 15.80 -2.45 3.70
N MET A 98 16.99 -2.08 3.25
CA MET A 98 17.17 -1.33 2.01
C MET A 98 17.70 -2.28 0.94
N VAL A 99 16.95 -2.45 -0.13
CA VAL A 99 17.47 -3.01 -1.37
C VAL A 99 17.94 -1.86 -2.25
N SER A 100 19.13 -1.99 -2.82
CA SER A 100 19.70 -0.95 -3.67
C SER A 100 20.44 -1.55 -4.85
N TYR A 101 20.40 -0.89 -5.99
CA TYR A 101 21.23 -1.23 -7.15
C TYR A 101 21.50 0.02 -8.00
N LEU A 102 22.51 -0.03 -8.85
CA LEU A 102 22.80 1.01 -9.85
C LEU A 102 22.31 0.54 -11.21
N TRP A 103 21.49 1.33 -11.89
CA TRP A 103 21.09 1.01 -13.27
C TRP A 103 22.30 1.04 -14.23
N ASN A 104 23.30 1.85 -13.91
CA ASN A 104 24.59 1.90 -14.58
C ASN A 104 25.69 1.88 -13.51
N GLU A 105 26.54 0.85 -13.53
CA GLU A 105 27.55 0.64 -12.48
C GLU A 105 28.54 1.80 -12.33
N LYS A 106 28.68 2.64 -13.35
CA LYS A 106 29.61 3.77 -13.41
C LYS A 106 28.97 5.11 -13.08
N ASP A 107 27.65 5.14 -12.88
CA ASP A 107 26.90 6.36 -12.62
C ASP A 107 26.16 6.26 -11.29
N SER A 108 26.68 6.92 -10.25
CA SER A 108 26.06 6.97 -8.93
C SER A 108 24.69 7.64 -8.93
N ALA A 109 24.37 8.50 -9.91
CA ALA A 109 23.04 9.11 -10.02
C ALA A 109 21.97 8.10 -10.46
N SER A 110 22.38 6.93 -10.94
CA SER A 110 21.50 5.84 -11.34
C SER A 110 21.09 4.91 -10.17
N LEU A 111 21.41 5.30 -8.94
CA LEU A 111 21.08 4.56 -7.73
C LEU A 111 19.56 4.48 -7.55
N VAL A 112 19.08 3.26 -7.43
CA VAL A 112 17.72 2.93 -7.01
C VAL A 112 17.79 2.39 -5.59
N GLU A 113 16.94 2.92 -4.71
CA GLU A 113 16.76 2.48 -3.34
C GLU A 113 15.31 2.05 -3.12
N ILE A 114 15.09 0.89 -2.50
CA ILE A 114 13.79 0.26 -2.29
C ILE A 114 13.71 -0.21 -0.84
N PRO A 115 13.14 0.63 0.04
CA PRO A 115 12.91 0.24 1.42
C PRO A 115 11.75 -0.77 1.50
N LEU A 116 11.98 -1.86 2.23
CA LEU A 116 10.98 -2.89 2.46
C LEU A 116 11.02 -3.35 3.92
N LYS A 117 9.91 -3.90 4.38
CA LYS A 117 9.78 -4.49 5.71
C LYS A 117 9.55 -5.99 5.58
N VAL A 118 10.17 -6.76 6.47
CA VAL A 118 9.90 -8.19 6.61
C VAL A 118 9.10 -8.52 7.85
N GLY A 119 8.50 -9.70 7.85
CA GLY A 119 7.82 -10.28 9.00
C GLY A 119 8.00 -11.80 9.00
N CYS A 120 7.85 -12.40 10.18
CA CYS A 120 7.86 -13.85 10.33
C CYS A 120 6.44 -14.40 10.14
N VAL A 121 6.18 -15.09 9.03
CA VAL A 121 4.90 -15.70 8.70
C VAL A 121 5.08 -17.20 8.55
N ASN A 122 4.43 -18.00 9.39
CA ASN A 122 4.59 -19.45 9.45
C ASN A 122 6.07 -19.86 9.56
N GLU A 123 6.80 -19.22 10.48
CA GLU A 123 8.23 -19.46 10.76
C GLU A 123 9.17 -19.13 9.58
N LYS A 124 8.68 -18.45 8.54
CA LYS A 124 9.46 -18.02 7.38
C LYS A 124 9.57 -16.50 7.33
N CYS A 125 10.75 -16.02 6.95
CA CYS A 125 10.93 -14.62 6.61
C CYS A 125 10.16 -14.31 5.32
N LYS A 126 9.21 -13.38 5.39
CA LYS A 126 8.48 -12.87 4.23
C LYS A 126 8.58 -11.36 4.16
N ILE A 127 8.64 -10.83 2.95
CA ILE A 127 8.45 -9.39 2.71
C ILE A 127 6.96 -9.11 2.91
N VAL A 128 6.65 -8.20 3.83
CA VAL A 128 5.28 -7.85 4.22
C VAL A 128 4.88 -6.46 3.74
N TYR A 129 5.85 -5.62 3.39
CA TYR A 129 5.61 -4.28 2.87
C TYR A 129 6.77 -3.84 1.99
N ILE A 130 6.47 -3.12 0.90
CA ILE A 130 7.45 -2.43 0.05
C ILE A 130 6.98 -0.98 -0.07
N THR A 131 7.90 -0.05 0.15
CA THR A 131 7.62 1.39 0.07
C THR A 131 7.28 1.78 -1.36
N PRO A 132 6.16 2.51 -1.60
CA PRO A 132 5.82 3.04 -2.92
C PRO A 132 6.93 3.87 -3.54
N ILE A 133 7.01 3.85 -4.88
CA ILE A 133 8.02 4.60 -5.63
C ILE A 133 7.93 6.10 -5.36
N GLU A 134 6.71 6.60 -5.13
CA GLU A 134 6.40 7.99 -4.84
C GLU A 134 7.04 8.47 -3.54
N ASN A 135 7.25 7.58 -2.57
CA ASN A 135 7.87 7.88 -1.28
C ASN A 135 9.39 7.71 -1.27
N GLY A 136 9.99 7.33 -2.42
CA GLY A 136 11.43 7.22 -2.54
C GLY A 136 12.03 6.27 -1.51
N SER A 137 13.03 6.72 -0.77
CA SER A 137 13.74 5.93 0.24
C SER A 137 13.18 6.07 1.67
N GLN A 138 11.96 6.61 1.83
CA GLN A 138 11.30 6.70 3.15
C GLN A 138 11.01 5.31 3.73
N TYR A 139 11.13 5.17 5.05
CA TYR A 139 10.80 3.95 5.78
C TYR A 139 10.47 4.32 7.23
N GLY A 140 9.88 3.38 7.97
CA GLY A 140 9.60 3.54 9.40
C GLY A 140 8.22 3.01 9.79
N ASN A 141 8.12 2.47 11.00
CA ASN A 141 6.87 1.90 11.50
C ASN A 141 5.81 2.99 11.81
N GLU A 142 6.22 4.23 12.03
CA GLU A 142 5.34 5.38 12.21
C GLU A 142 4.43 5.62 11.00
N TRP A 143 4.87 5.21 9.81
CA TRP A 143 4.08 5.31 8.57
C TRP A 143 3.16 4.12 8.32
N LEU A 144 3.37 3.02 9.03
CA LEU A 144 2.55 1.80 8.93
C LEU A 144 1.51 1.71 10.04
N THR A 145 1.38 2.75 10.87
CA THR A 145 0.49 2.82 12.02
C THR A 145 -0.40 4.07 11.96
N GLY A 146 -1.38 4.17 12.86
CA GLY A 146 -2.27 5.34 12.98
C GLY A 146 -3.63 5.21 12.31
N PHE A 147 -3.81 4.21 11.45
CA PHE A 147 -5.12 3.81 10.93
C PHE A 147 -5.72 2.63 11.71
N GLU A 148 -5.02 2.03 12.68
CA GLU A 148 -5.49 0.85 13.44
C GLU A 148 -6.74 1.13 14.28
N ASN A 149 -6.87 2.35 14.83
CA ASN A 149 -8.04 2.74 15.61
C ASN A 149 -9.30 2.92 14.76
N THR A 150 -9.19 2.87 13.42
CA THR A 150 -10.31 3.10 12.48
C THR A 150 -11.40 2.04 12.61
N ALA A 151 -11.09 0.83 13.05
CA ALA A 151 -12.06 -0.25 13.26
C ALA A 151 -13.19 0.10 14.25
N SER A 152 -12.97 1.06 15.16
CA SER A 152 -14.01 1.55 16.09
C SER A 152 -14.77 2.78 15.59
N TYR A 153 -14.31 3.43 14.51
CA TYR A 153 -14.98 4.61 13.97
C TYR A 153 -16.20 4.19 13.15
N LYS A 154 -17.23 5.01 13.22
CA LYS A 154 -18.43 4.88 12.39
C LYS A 154 -18.47 6.05 11.41
N ILE A 155 -19.07 5.82 10.25
CA ILE A 155 -19.38 6.89 9.30
C ILE A 155 -20.49 7.74 9.93
N ASP A 156 -20.17 9.02 10.14
CA ASP A 156 -21.08 10.03 10.66
C ASP A 156 -21.77 10.74 9.50
N SER A 157 -23.08 10.55 9.37
CA SER A 157 -23.87 11.17 8.30
C SER A 157 -24.77 12.30 8.77
N SER A 158 -24.48 12.86 9.95
CA SER A 158 -25.23 13.98 10.55
C SER A 158 -25.04 15.30 9.82
N SER A 159 -23.90 15.49 9.17
CA SER A 159 -23.59 16.63 8.29
C SER A 159 -22.86 16.16 7.03
N GLY A 160 -22.82 17.01 6.02
CA GLY A 160 -22.04 16.76 4.81
C GLY A 160 -20.54 16.59 5.08
N GLU A 161 -19.98 17.47 5.91
CA GLU A 161 -18.56 17.47 6.26
C GLU A 161 -18.19 16.22 7.04
N SER A 162 -18.96 15.91 8.10
CA SER A 162 -18.76 14.72 8.92
C SER A 162 -18.86 13.44 8.08
N LEU A 163 -19.77 13.40 7.08
CA LEU A 163 -19.87 12.27 6.17
C LEU A 163 -18.59 12.10 5.37
N VAL A 164 -18.13 13.15 4.70
CA VAL A 164 -16.96 13.06 3.81
C VAL A 164 -15.72 12.70 4.63
N GLU A 165 -15.47 13.38 5.75
CA GLU A 165 -14.33 13.09 6.63
C GLU A 165 -14.32 11.65 7.15
N SER A 166 -15.42 11.21 7.75
CA SER A 166 -15.50 9.88 8.35
C SER A 166 -15.52 8.77 7.31
N PHE A 167 -16.18 8.97 6.16
CA PHE A 167 -16.15 8.05 5.03
C PHE A 167 -14.72 7.89 4.52
N TYR A 168 -14.05 8.99 4.16
CA TYR A 168 -12.73 8.90 3.55
C TYR A 168 -11.68 8.33 4.50
N LYS A 169 -11.71 8.72 5.77
CA LYS A 169 -10.80 8.17 6.79
C LYS A 169 -10.92 6.65 6.90
N LEU A 170 -12.14 6.11 6.93
CA LEU A 170 -12.38 4.66 6.97
C LEU A 170 -12.04 3.98 5.64
N TYR A 171 -12.40 4.61 4.52
CA TYR A 171 -12.19 4.08 3.17
C TYR A 171 -10.70 3.88 2.89
N VAL A 172 -9.87 4.90 3.12
CA VAL A 172 -8.43 4.79 2.87
C VAL A 172 -7.70 3.96 3.93
N ALA A 173 -8.18 3.95 5.18
CA ALA A 173 -7.67 3.03 6.20
C ALA A 173 -7.83 1.55 5.82
N THR A 174 -8.89 1.24 5.07
CA THR A 174 -9.13 -0.13 4.57
C THR A 174 -8.06 -0.56 3.55
N TYR A 175 -7.60 0.37 2.70
CA TYR A 175 -6.43 0.13 1.84
C TYR A 175 -5.16 -0.09 2.68
N CYS A 176 -4.94 0.78 3.67
CA CYS A 176 -3.75 0.73 4.53
C CYS A 176 -3.64 -0.58 5.32
N SER A 177 -4.78 -1.19 5.69
CA SER A 177 -4.79 -2.46 6.41
C SER A 177 -4.38 -3.67 5.57
N MET A 178 -4.27 -3.52 4.24
CA MET A 178 -3.96 -4.58 3.28
C MET A 178 -4.77 -5.87 3.50
N CYS A 179 -6.05 -5.74 3.86
CA CYS A 179 -6.86 -6.91 4.21
C CYS A 179 -7.19 -7.78 2.98
N SER A 180 -7.28 -9.10 3.16
CA SER A 180 -7.57 -10.05 2.08
C SER A 180 -8.96 -9.85 1.44
N ASP A 181 -9.90 -9.23 2.17
CA ASP A 181 -11.26 -8.91 1.74
C ASP A 181 -11.45 -7.44 1.32
N LEU A 182 -10.35 -6.74 0.98
CA LEU A 182 -10.30 -5.33 0.61
C LEU A 182 -11.43 -4.93 -0.35
N ASN A 183 -11.54 -5.61 -1.49
CA ASN A 183 -12.50 -5.26 -2.54
C ASN A 183 -13.95 -5.33 -2.05
N SER A 184 -14.29 -6.36 -1.25
CA SER A 184 -15.61 -6.53 -0.68
C SER A 184 -15.93 -5.45 0.35
N LYS A 185 -14.96 -5.07 1.19
CA LYS A 185 -15.13 -3.96 2.15
C LYS A 185 -15.32 -2.62 1.47
N LEU A 186 -14.47 -2.28 0.51
CA LEU A 186 -14.60 -1.04 -0.26
C LEU A 186 -15.93 -0.99 -1.01
N GLN A 187 -16.36 -2.11 -1.61
CA GLN A 187 -17.67 -2.21 -2.25
C GLN A 187 -18.82 -1.99 -1.25
N SER A 188 -18.73 -2.54 -0.04
CA SER A 188 -19.72 -2.34 1.01
C SER A 188 -19.84 -0.87 1.40
N PHE A 189 -18.73 -0.14 1.54
CA PHE A 189 -18.76 1.30 1.77
C PHE A 189 -19.44 2.06 0.63
N ARG A 190 -19.09 1.72 -0.62
CA ARG A 190 -19.70 2.36 -1.80
C ARG A 190 -21.21 2.16 -1.81
N LEU A 191 -21.67 0.91 -1.69
CA LEU A 191 -23.11 0.59 -1.69
C LEU A 191 -23.87 1.20 -0.52
N SER A 192 -23.21 1.40 0.63
CA SER A 192 -23.86 1.91 1.83
C SER A 192 -23.90 3.44 1.91
N HIS A 193 -23.07 4.17 1.15
CA HIS A 193 -22.89 5.62 1.34
C HIS A 193 -22.91 6.47 0.06
N LEU A 194 -22.79 5.86 -1.12
CA LEU A 194 -22.96 6.57 -2.38
C LEU A 194 -24.42 6.52 -2.83
N SER A 195 -24.89 7.61 -3.43
CA SER A 195 -26.15 7.64 -4.17
C SER A 195 -26.06 6.77 -5.44
N HIS A 196 -27.21 6.50 -6.06
CA HIS A 196 -27.26 5.83 -7.36
C HIS A 196 -26.39 6.56 -8.40
N THR A 197 -26.49 7.89 -8.48
CA THR A 197 -25.71 8.72 -9.39
C THR A 197 -24.21 8.58 -9.17
N ALA A 198 -23.73 8.64 -7.93
CA ALA A 198 -22.32 8.46 -7.62
C ALA A 198 -21.82 7.03 -7.95
N LEU A 199 -22.66 6.01 -7.72
CA LEU A 199 -22.33 4.63 -8.09
C LEU A 199 -22.21 4.45 -9.61
N GLU A 200 -23.05 5.11 -10.40
CA GLU A 200 -22.95 5.10 -11.87
C GLU A 200 -21.66 5.78 -12.34
N GLN A 201 -21.30 6.92 -11.76
CA GLN A 201 -20.03 7.60 -12.05
C GLN A 201 -18.82 6.70 -11.75
N PHE A 202 -18.82 6.05 -10.58
CA PHE A 202 -17.77 5.11 -10.19
C PHE A 202 -17.62 3.98 -11.20
N LYS A 203 -18.74 3.28 -11.51
CA LYS A 203 -18.73 2.13 -12.44
C LYS A 203 -18.29 2.52 -13.85
N LYS A 204 -18.67 3.71 -14.30
CA LYS A 204 -18.26 4.21 -15.62
C LYS A 204 -16.74 4.32 -15.70
N VAL A 205 -16.11 4.98 -14.73
CA VAL A 205 -14.65 5.19 -14.74
C VAL A 205 -13.89 3.87 -14.51
N GLU A 206 -14.40 3.00 -13.65
CA GLU A 206 -13.84 1.65 -13.46
C GLU A 206 -13.85 0.85 -14.77
N LEU A 207 -14.96 0.91 -15.54
CA LEU A 207 -15.08 0.24 -16.83
C LEU A 207 -14.15 0.84 -17.89
N GLU A 208 -14.03 2.17 -17.95
CA GLU A 208 -13.12 2.86 -18.88
C GLU A 208 -11.67 2.42 -18.65
N ASN A 209 -11.21 2.40 -17.39
CA ASN A 209 -9.85 1.93 -17.06
C ASN A 209 -9.66 0.44 -17.36
N LEU A 210 -10.68 -0.39 -17.10
CA LEU A 210 -10.63 -1.82 -17.43
C LEU A 210 -10.50 -2.05 -18.94
N GLN A 211 -11.15 -1.23 -19.76
CA GLN A 211 -11.03 -1.29 -21.23
C GLN A 211 -9.63 -0.94 -21.72
N ASP A 212 -8.92 -0.06 -20.99
CA ASP A 212 -7.52 0.27 -21.24
C ASP A 212 -6.52 -0.77 -20.67
N GLY A 213 -7.04 -1.88 -20.11
CA GLY A 213 -6.23 -2.98 -19.57
C GLY A 213 -5.86 -2.81 -18.09
N PHE A 214 -6.31 -1.74 -17.44
CA PHE A 214 -6.01 -1.46 -16.04
C PHE A 214 -7.22 -1.71 -15.14
N GLY A 215 -7.29 -2.91 -14.58
CA GLY A 215 -8.32 -3.25 -13.60
C GLY A 215 -8.11 -2.58 -12.23
N GLY A 216 -9.20 -2.23 -11.54
CA GLY A 216 -9.16 -1.80 -10.15
C GLY A 216 -8.89 -0.32 -9.91
N TYR A 217 -9.09 0.54 -10.92
CA TYR A 217 -9.08 1.99 -10.71
C TYR A 217 -10.20 2.39 -9.77
N ASP A 218 -9.88 3.16 -8.73
CA ASP A 218 -10.84 3.61 -7.75
C ASP A 218 -11.01 5.14 -7.85
N LEU A 219 -12.18 5.54 -8.35
CA LEU A 219 -12.54 6.94 -8.55
C LEU A 219 -12.53 7.78 -7.26
N LEU A 220 -12.77 7.16 -6.10
CA LEU A 220 -12.82 7.87 -4.83
C LEU A 220 -11.43 8.24 -4.33
N ILE A 221 -10.37 7.54 -4.75
CA ILE A 221 -8.98 7.90 -4.47
C ILE A 221 -8.22 8.39 -5.71
N THR A 222 -8.87 8.40 -6.87
CA THR A 222 -8.29 8.78 -8.17
C THR A 222 -6.99 8.04 -8.51
N ASN A 223 -6.92 6.78 -8.07
CA ASN A 223 -5.74 5.93 -8.18
C ASN A 223 -6.15 4.44 -8.08
N PHE A 224 -5.20 3.52 -8.26
CA PHE A 224 -5.43 2.08 -8.13
C PHE A 224 -5.16 1.57 -6.70
N ASP A 225 -4.33 2.27 -5.94
CA ASP A 225 -4.00 1.92 -4.56
C ASP A 225 -3.88 3.18 -3.70
N PHE A 226 -3.99 3.01 -2.39
CA PHE A 226 -3.69 4.04 -1.40
C PHE A 226 -2.72 3.47 -0.36
N ASP A 227 -1.57 4.12 -0.17
CA ASP A 227 -0.56 3.67 0.78
C ASP A 227 -0.69 4.32 2.16
N SER A 228 -0.30 3.61 3.21
CA SER A 228 -0.34 4.12 4.58
C SER A 228 0.55 5.34 4.79
N MET A 229 1.63 5.49 4.02
CA MET A 229 2.47 6.69 4.03
C MET A 229 1.71 7.96 3.62
N TRP A 230 0.61 7.83 2.87
CA TRP A 230 -0.19 8.96 2.41
C TRP A 230 -1.31 9.32 3.39
N PHE A 231 -1.61 8.45 4.36
CA PHE A 231 -2.76 8.56 5.25
C PHE A 231 -2.84 9.91 5.98
N TYR A 232 -1.71 10.37 6.53
CA TYR A 232 -1.65 11.63 7.29
C TYR A 232 -1.74 12.89 6.42
N SER A 233 -1.62 12.75 5.10
CA SER A 233 -1.80 13.87 4.17
C SER A 233 -3.27 14.07 3.75
N LEU A 234 -4.15 13.14 4.11
CA LEU A 234 -5.58 13.20 3.81
C LEU A 234 -6.20 14.46 4.46
N LYS A 235 -6.85 15.27 3.64
CA LYS A 235 -7.57 16.47 4.07
C LYS A 235 -8.92 16.55 3.37
N VAL A 236 -9.93 16.99 4.12
CA VAL A 236 -11.23 17.39 3.57
C VAL A 236 -11.35 18.89 3.78
N VAL A 237 -11.72 19.61 2.72
CA VAL A 237 -11.88 21.07 2.74
C VAL A 237 -13.25 21.41 2.17
N PRO A 238 -14.12 22.14 2.89
CA PRO A 238 -15.36 22.64 2.31
C PRO A 238 -15.05 23.68 1.23
N LEU A 239 -15.70 23.56 0.07
CA LEU A 239 -15.60 24.54 -1.02
C LEU A 239 -16.80 25.49 -1.02
N GLU A 240 -17.99 24.89 -1.00
CA GLU A 240 -19.30 25.54 -1.02
C GLU A 240 -20.28 24.66 -0.22
N PRO A 241 -21.50 25.13 0.10
CA PRO A 241 -22.51 24.26 0.72
C PRO A 241 -22.65 22.94 -0.05
N ASP A 242 -22.62 21.84 0.69
CA ASP A 242 -22.71 20.47 0.18
C ASP A 242 -21.61 20.04 -0.82
N ASN A 243 -20.52 20.80 -0.94
CA ASN A 243 -19.40 20.48 -1.83
C ASN A 243 -18.07 20.53 -1.06
N TYR A 244 -17.33 19.45 -1.12
CA TYR A 244 -16.08 19.25 -0.40
C TYR A 244 -14.98 18.81 -1.35
N GLN A 245 -13.75 19.22 -1.08
CA GLN A 245 -12.57 18.70 -1.76
C GLN A 245 -11.82 17.79 -0.80
N VAL A 246 -11.56 16.56 -1.26
CA VAL A 246 -10.65 15.64 -0.60
C VAL A 246 -9.31 15.69 -1.30
N THR A 247 -8.24 15.82 -0.53
CA THR A 247 -6.87 15.83 -1.06
C THR A 247 -5.98 14.89 -0.27
N TYR A 248 -4.99 14.31 -0.93
CA TYR A 248 -3.87 13.62 -0.29
C TYR A 248 -2.62 13.72 -1.18
N GLN A 249 -1.45 13.49 -0.59
CA GLN A 249 -0.15 13.53 -1.25
C GLN A 249 0.43 12.13 -1.38
N ALA A 250 0.74 11.74 -2.62
CA ALA A 250 1.51 10.56 -2.98
C ALA A 250 2.89 11.03 -3.48
N GLY A 251 3.84 11.15 -2.55
CA GLY A 251 5.15 11.74 -2.85
C GLY A 251 5.02 13.18 -3.35
N LYS A 252 5.45 13.44 -4.58
CA LYS A 252 5.32 14.75 -5.24
C LYS A 252 3.95 15.02 -5.87
N TYR A 253 3.11 14.00 -5.99
CA TYR A 253 1.80 14.09 -6.63
C TYR A 253 0.74 14.46 -5.59
N THR A 254 -0.16 15.38 -5.95
CA THR A 254 -1.32 15.73 -5.13
C THR A 254 -2.55 15.22 -5.86
N HIS A 255 -3.31 14.34 -5.21
CA HIS A 255 -4.59 13.88 -5.69
C HIS A 255 -5.70 14.79 -5.18
N GLN A 256 -6.65 15.15 -6.05
CA GLN A 256 -7.80 15.97 -5.70
C GLN A 256 -9.10 15.32 -6.16
N ILE A 257 -10.05 15.21 -5.24
CA ILE A 257 -11.36 14.63 -5.49
C ILE A 257 -12.43 15.58 -4.98
N ASN A 258 -13.27 16.12 -5.87
CA ASN A 258 -14.42 16.93 -5.46
C ASN A 258 -15.64 16.03 -5.22
N ILE A 259 -16.23 16.18 -4.04
CA ILE A 259 -17.33 15.39 -3.52
C ILE A 259 -18.51 16.30 -3.26
N GLN A 260 -19.61 16.04 -3.97
CA GLN A 260 -20.90 16.63 -3.66
C GLN A 260 -21.69 15.67 -2.77
N VAL A 261 -22.33 16.20 -1.73
CA VAL A 261 -23.24 15.43 -0.87
C VAL A 261 -24.68 15.87 -1.08
N ALA A 262 -25.63 15.05 -0.60
CA ALA A 262 -27.04 15.42 -0.54
C ALA A 262 -27.71 14.80 0.69
N TYR A 263 -28.61 15.54 1.32
CA TYR A 263 -29.43 15.03 2.42
C TYR A 263 -30.68 14.31 1.88
N ARG A 264 -30.83 13.02 2.19
CA ARG A 264 -31.97 12.19 1.80
C ARG A 264 -32.24 11.14 2.87
N ASP A 265 -33.53 10.90 3.14
CA ASP A 265 -33.98 9.84 4.06
C ASP A 265 -33.35 9.93 5.46
N GLY A 266 -33.20 11.16 5.97
CA GLY A 266 -32.72 11.40 7.33
C GLY A 266 -31.20 11.38 7.51
N ARG A 267 -30.41 11.34 6.42
CA ARG A 267 -28.94 11.34 6.47
C ARG A 267 -28.31 11.94 5.20
N TYR A 268 -27.05 12.34 5.31
CA TYR A 268 -26.25 12.71 4.14
C TYR A 268 -25.76 11.48 3.36
N TRP A 269 -25.59 11.67 2.05
CA TRP A 269 -25.04 10.70 1.10
C TRP A 269 -24.01 11.37 0.20
N ILE A 270 -23.00 10.63 -0.27
CA ILE A 270 -22.13 11.08 -1.36
C ILE A 270 -22.95 11.02 -2.65
N ASN A 271 -23.30 12.18 -3.19
CA ASN A 271 -24.24 12.31 -4.29
C ASN A 271 -23.57 12.29 -5.65
N ALA A 272 -22.40 12.93 -5.78
CA ALA A 272 -21.62 12.95 -7.02
C ALA A 272 -20.12 13.15 -6.75
N ILE A 273 -19.32 12.70 -7.72
CA ILE A 273 -17.85 12.85 -7.76
C ILE A 273 -17.54 13.68 -9.02
N THR A 274 -17.14 14.94 -8.86
CA THR A 274 -17.27 15.96 -9.93
C THR A 274 -15.97 16.63 -10.38
N GLY A 275 -14.87 16.37 -9.69
CA GLY A 275 -13.57 16.95 -10.02
C GLY A 275 -12.47 15.96 -9.69
N VAL A 276 -11.95 15.31 -10.73
CA VAL A 276 -10.78 14.43 -10.66
C VAL A 276 -9.67 15.18 -11.39
N ARG A 277 -8.64 15.61 -10.65
CA ARG A 277 -7.42 16.17 -11.22
C ARG A 277 -6.21 15.57 -10.53
#